data_AF-A0A2M9C1I4-F1
#
_entry.id   AF-A0A2M9C1I4-F1
#
_cell.length_a   1.000
_cell.length_b   1.000
_cell.length_c   1.000
_cell.angle_alpha   90.00
_cell.angle_beta   90.00
_cell.angle_gamma   90.00
#
_symmetry.space_group_name_H-M   'P 1'
#
loop_
_entity.id
_entity.type
_entity.pdbx_description
1 polymer ?
#
loop_
_entity_poly.entity_id
_entity_poly.type
_entity_poly.pdbx_seq_one_letter_code
_entity_poly.pdbx_strand_id
1 'polypeptide(L)'
;MYTIVTTTCLEQNDDIITPIDPGTGGGGGGSTGGGENPYDPPCDTSIIPSNPESGFTDENGCPIGLPSLPNLPPKNDLCEQIKLQRADIEFKNKITDLEGKTNLKKETGYIQKWSGDYIYKDNAGATNNANTLSLPNVETNTYIKGFIHTHVNNYKFLDAQGYERDKNGIKMFSPADIAYFMDLVKNAQTTGQPLNNVYGVMVSSLGNYQIRFTGNQYQIKTFTDAQTETYKDLFVDFMKYRNENVKAREFGFLKFIDEKMNLKGISLYRTNTNGTTTEIKLNATKTDTDEINCPN
;
A
#
# COMPACT_ATOMS: atom_id res chain seq x y z
N MET A 1 -5.82 -22.23 -9.65
CA MET A 1 -6.79 -22.85 -8.72
C MET A 1 -7.96 -21.89 -8.64
N TYR A 2 -9.09 -22.27 -9.24
CA TYR A 2 -10.31 -21.47 -9.27
C TYR A 2 -11.21 -21.96 -8.14
N THR A 3 -11.81 -21.05 -7.37
CA THR A 3 -12.76 -21.40 -6.32
C THR A 3 -14.15 -21.02 -6.82
N ILE A 4 -14.99 -22.02 -7.09
CA ILE A 4 -16.41 -21.83 -7.37
C ILE A 4 -17.11 -21.87 -6.02
N VAL A 5 -17.81 -20.80 -5.64
CA VAL A 5 -18.68 -20.79 -4.46
C VAL A 5 -20.10 -21.03 -4.96
N THR A 6 -20.57 -22.26 -4.84
CA THR A 6 -21.98 -22.61 -5.06
C THR A 6 -22.76 -22.27 -3.78
N THR A 7 -23.61 -21.25 -3.84
CA THR A 7 -24.63 -21.06 -2.80
C THR A 7 -25.87 -21.84 -3.20
N THR A 8 -25.92 -23.12 -2.85
CA THR A 8 -27.17 -23.89 -2.82
C THR A 8 -27.84 -23.63 -1.48
N CYS A 9 -29.05 -23.08 -1.52
CA CYS A 9 -29.93 -23.16 -0.36
C CYS A 9 -30.30 -24.63 -0.17
N LEU A 10 -29.81 -25.19 0.95
CA LEU A 10 -30.09 -26.50 1.54
C LEU A 10 -29.08 -27.63 1.21
N GLU A 11 -28.46 -28.05 2.30
CA GLU A 11 -27.72 -29.28 2.60
C GLU A 11 -26.32 -29.46 1.98
N GLN A 12 -25.32 -29.33 2.86
CA GLN A 12 -23.94 -29.76 2.67
C GLN A 12 -23.90 -31.27 2.41
N ASN A 13 -23.31 -31.68 1.29
CA ASN A 13 -22.60 -32.94 1.18
C ASN A 13 -21.28 -32.67 0.45
N ASP A 14 -20.17 -32.98 1.13
CA ASP A 14 -18.82 -32.90 0.58
C ASP A 14 -18.60 -34.10 -0.35
N ASP A 15 -18.77 -33.91 -1.67
CA ASP A 15 -18.37 -34.92 -2.65
C ASP A 15 -17.00 -34.57 -3.25
N ILE A 16 -15.99 -35.38 -2.89
CA ILE A 16 -14.66 -35.34 -3.51
C ILE A 16 -14.72 -36.14 -4.81
N ILE A 17 -14.65 -35.46 -5.96
CA ILE A 17 -14.49 -36.11 -7.27
C ILE A 17 -13.01 -36.05 -7.67
N THR A 18 -12.33 -37.20 -7.70
CA THR A 18 -11.01 -37.34 -8.33
C THR A 18 -11.14 -37.57 -9.84
N PRO A 19 -10.27 -37.00 -10.69
CA PRO A 19 -10.35 -37.17 -12.14
C PRO A 19 -10.15 -38.63 -12.57
N ILE A 20 -11.06 -39.15 -13.39
CA ILE A 20 -10.89 -40.42 -14.11
C ILE A 20 -10.38 -40.10 -15.53
N ASP A 21 -9.28 -40.74 -15.90
CA ASP A 21 -8.60 -40.74 -17.21
C ASP A 21 -9.48 -41.40 -18.31
N PRO A 22 -9.61 -40.86 -19.53
CA PRO A 22 -10.50 -41.44 -20.54
C PRO A 22 -9.83 -42.62 -21.25
N GLY A 23 -10.15 -43.83 -20.80
CA GLY A 23 -9.81 -45.08 -21.48
C GLY A 23 -10.84 -45.49 -22.53
N THR A 24 -10.45 -45.37 -23.80
CA THR A 24 -10.72 -46.25 -24.97
C THR A 24 -11.96 -47.18 -25.00
N GLY A 25 -12.80 -46.98 -26.03
CA GLY A 25 -13.10 -48.06 -27.00
C GLY A 25 -14.57 -48.53 -27.15
N GLY A 26 -15.12 -48.37 -28.37
CA GLY A 26 -16.01 -49.39 -28.97
C GLY A 26 -17.30 -48.94 -29.67
N GLY A 27 -17.30 -48.98 -31.02
CA GLY A 27 -18.47 -49.20 -31.91
C GLY A 27 -19.24 -47.94 -32.36
N GLY A 28 -19.69 -47.74 -33.60
CA GLY A 28 -19.66 -48.51 -34.85
C GLY A 28 -20.76 -47.99 -35.81
N GLY A 29 -20.42 -47.77 -37.10
CA GLY A 29 -21.33 -47.51 -38.24
C GLY A 29 -21.73 -46.03 -38.46
N GLY A 30 -21.78 -45.42 -39.65
CA GLY A 30 -21.60 -45.82 -41.04
C GLY A 30 -22.30 -44.77 -41.94
N SER A 31 -21.67 -44.42 -43.07
CA SER A 31 -22.23 -43.76 -44.28
C SER A 31 -22.04 -42.25 -44.54
N THR A 32 -21.19 -42.00 -45.55
CA THR A 32 -21.31 -41.09 -46.72
C THR A 32 -21.26 -39.56 -46.57
N GLY A 33 -20.17 -38.97 -47.09
CA GLY A 33 -20.28 -38.06 -48.24
C GLY A 33 -19.76 -36.61 -48.08
N GLY A 34 -18.55 -36.35 -48.61
CA GLY A 34 -18.23 -35.13 -49.37
C GLY A 34 -17.65 -33.92 -48.61
N GLY A 35 -16.54 -33.40 -49.13
CA GLY A 35 -16.15 -31.99 -48.97
C GLY A 35 -14.77 -31.76 -48.37
N GLU A 36 -13.83 -31.39 -49.24
CA GLU A 36 -12.46 -30.95 -48.92
C GLU A 36 -12.45 -29.75 -47.97
N ASN A 37 -11.51 -29.72 -47.02
CA ASN A 37 -11.23 -28.53 -46.21
C ASN A 37 -9.71 -28.30 -46.17
N PRO A 38 -9.16 -27.35 -46.95
CA PRO A 38 -7.88 -26.75 -46.63
C PRO A 38 -8.11 -25.31 -46.15
N TYR A 39 -7.50 -24.96 -45.02
CA TYR A 39 -7.53 -23.66 -44.31
C TYR A 39 -8.56 -23.54 -43.17
N ASP A 40 -8.29 -24.23 -42.06
CA ASP A 40 -8.60 -23.61 -40.75
C ASP A 40 -7.38 -22.76 -40.33
N PRO A 41 -7.51 -21.43 -40.18
CA PRO A 41 -6.48 -20.61 -39.54
C PRO A 41 -6.36 -21.00 -38.06
N PRO A 42 -5.18 -20.84 -37.42
CA PRO A 42 -5.04 -21.15 -36.01
C PRO A 42 -6.04 -20.30 -35.21
N CYS A 43 -6.76 -20.93 -34.28
CA CYS A 43 -7.66 -20.27 -33.34
C CYS A 43 -6.86 -19.26 -32.50
N ASP A 44 -6.71 -18.03 -32.98
CA ASP A 44 -6.46 -16.88 -32.14
C ASP A 44 -7.80 -16.49 -31.51
N THR A 45 -7.98 -16.91 -30.27
CA THR A 45 -9.08 -16.44 -29.42
C THR A 45 -8.50 -15.89 -28.13
N SER A 46 -7.56 -14.94 -28.24
CA SER A 46 -7.40 -13.94 -27.18
C SER A 46 -8.54 -12.92 -27.26
N ILE A 47 -9.79 -13.39 -27.13
CA ILE A 47 -10.93 -12.51 -26.90
C ILE A 47 -10.87 -12.19 -25.42
N ILE A 48 -10.35 -11.02 -25.07
CA ILE A 48 -10.61 -10.42 -23.77
C ILE A 48 -12.07 -9.97 -23.83
N PRO A 49 -13.03 -10.61 -23.14
CA PRO A 49 -14.42 -10.21 -23.21
C PRO A 49 -14.52 -8.84 -22.53
N SER A 50 -14.86 -7.81 -23.31
CA SER A 50 -15.01 -6.44 -22.81
C SER A 50 -16.41 -6.18 -22.22
N ASN A 51 -17.25 -7.21 -22.10
CA ASN A 51 -18.58 -7.15 -21.51
C ASN A 51 -19.01 -8.56 -21.04
N PRO A 52 -19.91 -8.72 -20.05
CA PRO A 52 -20.35 -10.04 -19.61
C PRO A 52 -21.12 -10.73 -20.73
N GLU A 53 -20.57 -11.81 -21.27
CA GLU A 53 -21.31 -12.71 -22.16
C GLU A 53 -22.26 -13.57 -21.33
N SER A 54 -23.51 -13.65 -21.78
CA SER A 54 -24.54 -14.46 -21.16
C SER A 54 -24.34 -15.93 -21.47
N GLY A 55 -24.14 -16.72 -20.42
CA GLY A 55 -24.68 -18.08 -20.32
C GLY A 55 -23.68 -19.21 -20.49
N PHE A 56 -23.05 -19.61 -19.38
CA PHE A 56 -22.77 -21.03 -19.20
C PHE A 56 -24.06 -21.67 -18.63
N THR A 57 -24.49 -22.80 -19.19
CA THR A 57 -25.61 -23.58 -18.65
C THR A 57 -25.10 -24.95 -18.21
N ASP A 58 -25.69 -25.53 -17.17
CA ASP A 58 -25.46 -26.93 -16.83
C ASP A 58 -26.07 -27.88 -17.88
N GLU A 59 -25.89 -29.19 -17.68
CA GLU A 59 -26.43 -30.26 -18.53
C GLU A 59 -27.97 -30.26 -18.65
N ASN A 60 -28.66 -29.51 -17.77
CA ASN A 60 -30.11 -29.35 -17.74
C ASN A 60 -30.57 -27.98 -18.27
N GLY A 61 -29.66 -27.15 -18.80
CA GLY A 61 -29.98 -25.83 -19.36
C GLY A 61 -30.16 -24.72 -18.32
N CYS A 62 -29.82 -24.96 -17.05
CA CYS A 62 -29.88 -23.93 -16.01
C CYS A 62 -28.61 -23.06 -16.05
N PRO A 63 -28.73 -21.71 -16.03
CA PRO A 63 -27.57 -20.83 -16.05
C PRO A 63 -26.70 -21.01 -14.80
N ILE A 64 -25.50 -21.56 -15.00
CA ILE A 64 -24.41 -21.55 -14.03
C ILE A 64 -23.81 -20.14 -14.10
N GLY A 65 -23.87 -19.41 -12.98
CA GLY A 65 -23.70 -17.97 -12.89
C GLY A 65 -22.53 -17.35 -13.66
N LEU A 66 -22.63 -16.05 -13.93
CA LEU A 66 -21.64 -15.28 -14.70
C LEU A 66 -20.23 -15.47 -14.12
N PRO A 67 -19.24 -15.92 -14.91
CA PRO A 67 -17.86 -15.96 -14.46
C PRO A 67 -17.37 -14.53 -14.22
N SER A 68 -17.18 -14.15 -12.96
CA SER A 68 -16.50 -12.91 -12.61
C SER A 68 -14.99 -13.10 -12.75
N LEU A 69 -14.32 -12.22 -13.49
CA LEU A 69 -12.86 -12.11 -13.48
C LEU A 69 -12.35 -12.06 -12.02
N PRO A 70 -11.16 -12.62 -11.71
CA PRO A 70 -10.52 -12.37 -10.43
C PRO A 70 -10.40 -10.86 -10.26
N ASN A 71 -10.97 -10.36 -9.16
CA ASN A 71 -11.05 -8.94 -8.83
C ASN A 71 -9.63 -8.40 -8.58
N LEU A 72 -8.89 -8.08 -9.64
CA LEU A 72 -7.72 -7.22 -9.55
C LEU A 72 -8.24 -5.86 -9.11
N PRO A 73 -7.89 -5.37 -7.90
CA PRO A 73 -8.39 -4.10 -7.43
C PRO A 73 -8.03 -3.04 -8.48
N PRO A 74 -9.01 -2.27 -8.97
CA PRO A 74 -8.71 -1.22 -9.93
C PRO A 74 -7.69 -0.28 -9.28
N LYS A 75 -6.70 0.15 -10.06
CA LYS A 75 -5.72 1.19 -9.68
C LYS A 75 -6.38 2.46 -9.09
N ASN A 76 -7.68 2.65 -9.36
CA ASN A 76 -8.53 3.73 -8.86
C ASN A 76 -9.09 3.55 -7.43
N ASP A 77 -8.89 2.41 -6.76
CA ASP A 77 -9.38 2.23 -5.38
C ASP A 77 -8.59 3.08 -4.37
N LEU A 78 -7.26 3.11 -4.47
CA LEU A 78 -6.43 3.82 -3.48
C LEU A 78 -6.58 5.35 -3.52
N CYS A 79 -6.68 5.94 -4.71
CA CYS A 79 -6.94 7.38 -4.83
C CYS A 79 -8.31 7.74 -4.22
N GLU A 80 -9.34 6.93 -4.46
CA GLU A 80 -10.66 7.13 -3.87
C GLU A 80 -10.64 6.92 -2.35
N GLN A 81 -9.92 5.91 -1.84
CA GLN A 81 -9.73 5.71 -0.40
C GLN A 81 -9.05 6.90 0.27
N ILE A 82 -8.01 7.46 -0.35
CA ILE A 82 -7.32 8.65 0.17
C ILE A 82 -8.27 9.85 0.12
N LYS A 83 -9.05 10.00 -0.95
CA LYS A 83 -10.05 11.06 -1.07
C LYS A 83 -11.13 10.96 0.02
N LEU A 84 -11.69 9.76 0.25
CA LEU A 84 -12.66 9.50 1.31
C LEU A 84 -12.06 9.75 2.70
N GLN A 85 -10.84 9.27 2.96
CA GLN A 85 -10.13 9.54 4.22
C GLN A 85 -9.89 11.04 4.41
N ARG A 86 -9.52 11.75 3.36
CA ARG A 86 -9.31 13.21 3.44
C ARG A 86 -10.61 13.98 3.52
N ALA A 87 -11.75 13.39 3.19
CA ALA A 87 -13.08 13.97 3.39
C ALA A 87 -13.58 13.78 4.82
N ASP A 88 -13.12 12.74 5.52
CA ASP A 88 -13.44 12.44 6.92
C ASP A 88 -13.06 13.60 7.86
N ILE A 89 -14.01 13.99 8.70
CA ILE A 89 -13.88 15.16 9.58
C ILE A 89 -12.84 14.89 10.67
N GLU A 90 -12.81 13.71 11.26
CA GLU A 90 -11.85 13.38 12.31
C GLU A 90 -10.42 13.35 11.77
N PHE A 91 -10.20 12.73 10.61
CA PHE A 91 -8.91 12.76 9.93
C PHE A 91 -8.45 14.20 9.62
N LYS A 92 -9.32 15.03 9.02
CA LYS A 92 -9.02 16.46 8.75
C LYS A 92 -8.60 17.18 10.03
N ASN A 93 -9.36 17.00 11.11
CA ASN A 93 -9.06 17.62 12.40
C ASN A 93 -7.67 17.21 12.92
N LYS A 94 -7.27 15.95 12.74
CA LYS A 94 -5.93 15.50 13.16
C LYS A 94 -4.83 16.09 12.29
N ILE A 95 -5.04 16.21 10.97
CA ILE A 95 -4.08 16.88 10.08
C ILE A 95 -3.92 18.35 10.48
N THR A 96 -5.01 19.10 10.65
CA THR A 96 -4.97 20.52 11.04
C THR A 96 -4.32 20.73 12.41
N ASP A 97 -4.60 19.87 13.39
CA ASP A 97 -3.92 19.91 14.69
C ASP A 97 -2.40 19.72 14.55
N LEU A 98 -1.96 18.75 13.75
CA LEU A 98 -0.53 18.47 13.54
C LEU A 98 0.18 19.55 12.71
N GLU A 99 -0.50 20.17 11.73
CA GLU A 99 0.02 21.32 10.99
C GLU A 99 0.38 22.47 11.95
N GLY A 100 -0.47 22.71 12.96
CA GLY A 100 -0.23 23.68 14.04
C GLY A 100 0.92 23.31 15.00
N LYS A 101 1.41 22.07 14.96
CA LYS A 101 2.45 21.55 15.87
C LYS A 101 3.83 21.39 15.21
N THR A 102 3.99 21.77 13.94
CA THR A 102 5.28 21.67 13.23
C THR A 102 6.38 22.56 13.84
N ASN A 103 6.04 23.61 14.59
CA ASN A 103 7.00 24.48 15.29
C ASN A 103 7.48 23.95 16.65
N LEU A 104 6.95 22.81 17.13
CA LEU A 104 7.44 22.19 18.37
C LEU A 104 8.86 21.65 18.17
N LYS A 105 9.60 21.43 19.25
CA LYS A 105 10.93 20.79 19.19
C LYS A 105 10.87 19.26 19.18
N LYS A 106 9.67 18.69 19.33
CA LYS A 106 9.39 17.25 19.40
C LYS A 106 8.27 16.88 18.45
N GLU A 107 8.39 15.71 17.83
CA GLU A 107 7.33 15.15 17.00
C GLU A 107 6.16 14.69 17.87
N THR A 108 4.97 14.80 17.30
CA THR A 108 3.70 14.38 17.90
C THR A 108 2.88 13.72 16.81
N GLY A 109 1.88 12.94 17.18
CA GLY A 109 1.08 12.25 16.19
C GLY A 109 -0.15 11.60 16.75
N TYR A 110 -0.75 10.77 15.92
CA TYR A 110 -1.88 9.94 16.23
C TYR A 110 -1.64 8.55 15.65
N ILE A 111 -2.11 7.53 16.35
CA ILE A 111 -2.41 6.24 15.73
C ILE A 111 -3.91 6.19 15.42
N GLN A 112 -4.28 5.53 14.33
CA GLN A 112 -5.65 5.15 14.05
C GLN A 112 -5.83 3.66 14.32
N LYS A 113 -6.88 3.30 15.06
CA LYS A 113 -7.29 1.90 15.22
C LYS A 113 -8.11 1.41 14.03
N TRP A 114 -8.23 0.10 13.86
CA TRP A 114 -9.20 -0.49 12.93
C TRP A 114 -10.66 -0.12 13.25
N SER A 115 -10.98 0.19 14.51
CA SER A 115 -12.29 0.73 14.92
C SER A 115 -12.58 2.14 14.38
N GLY A 116 -11.56 2.84 13.87
CA GLY A 116 -11.66 4.23 13.41
C GLY A 116 -11.15 5.27 14.42
N ASP A 117 -11.03 4.90 15.70
CA ASP A 117 -10.59 5.81 16.76
C ASP A 117 -9.15 6.30 16.55
N TYR A 118 -8.92 7.58 16.85
CA TYR A 118 -7.59 8.16 16.90
C TYR A 118 -7.11 8.30 18.34
N ILE A 119 -5.89 7.83 18.63
CA ILE A 119 -5.23 8.05 19.92
C ILE A 119 -4.05 8.97 19.70
N TYR A 120 -4.05 10.11 20.39
CA TYR A 120 -2.91 11.00 20.40
C TYR A 120 -1.68 10.31 21.00
N LYS A 121 -0.55 10.53 20.34
CA LYS A 121 0.77 10.09 20.78
C LYS A 121 1.64 11.32 20.83
N ASP A 122 2.23 11.54 21.98
CA ASP A 122 3.32 12.47 22.15
C ASP A 122 4.51 11.75 22.76
N ASN A 123 5.62 12.47 22.73
CA ASN A 123 6.84 11.98 23.31
C ASN A 123 6.84 12.26 24.82
N ALA A 124 6.75 11.19 25.62
CA ALA A 124 6.94 11.20 27.08
C ALA A 124 8.43 11.17 27.50
N GLY A 125 9.38 10.96 26.57
CA GLY A 125 10.81 10.83 26.81
C GLY A 125 11.71 11.75 25.95
N ALA A 126 11.17 12.82 25.37
CA ALA A 126 11.94 13.74 24.51
C ALA A 126 13.06 14.43 25.32
N THR A 127 14.25 14.48 24.75
CA THR A 127 15.34 15.36 25.21
C THR A 127 15.51 16.52 24.23
N ASN A 128 16.30 17.54 24.57
CA ASN A 128 16.64 18.62 23.65
C ASN A 128 17.27 18.14 22.32
N ASN A 129 17.78 16.89 22.29
CA ASN A 129 18.54 16.33 21.17
C ASN A 129 17.77 15.24 20.40
N ALA A 130 16.67 14.70 20.97
CA ALA A 130 15.87 13.63 20.40
C ALA A 130 14.41 14.09 20.20
N ASN A 131 14.02 14.27 18.94
CA ASN A 131 12.71 14.79 18.55
C ASN A 131 11.72 13.69 18.11
N THR A 132 11.99 12.42 18.40
CA THR A 132 11.22 11.27 17.88
C THR A 132 9.80 11.17 18.46
N LEU A 133 8.87 10.54 17.74
CA LEU A 133 7.58 10.11 18.30
C LEU A 133 7.68 8.68 18.86
N SER A 134 7.11 8.43 20.05
CA SER A 134 6.98 7.07 20.60
C SER A 134 5.66 6.45 20.15
N LEU A 135 5.74 5.48 19.23
CA LEU A 135 4.60 4.67 18.80
C LEU A 135 4.54 3.35 19.58
N PRO A 136 3.35 2.75 19.79
CA PRO A 136 3.23 1.47 20.49
C PRO A 136 3.94 0.34 19.74
N ASN A 137 4.45 -0.66 20.47
CA ASN A 137 4.98 -1.86 19.84
C ASN A 137 3.87 -2.56 19.03
N VAL A 138 4.08 -2.68 17.72
CA VAL A 138 3.15 -3.27 16.76
C VAL A 138 2.86 -4.74 17.01
N GLU A 139 3.82 -5.54 17.50
CA GLU A 139 3.63 -6.97 17.75
C GLU A 139 2.54 -7.23 18.79
N THR A 140 2.44 -6.37 19.81
CA THR A 140 1.43 -6.48 20.87
C THR A 140 0.21 -5.59 20.64
N ASN A 141 0.21 -4.72 19.62
CA ASN A 141 -0.84 -3.75 19.35
C ASN A 141 -1.39 -3.90 17.92
N THR A 142 -1.85 -5.10 17.56
CA THR A 142 -2.38 -5.44 16.23
C THR A 142 -3.67 -4.71 15.84
N TYR A 143 -4.32 -4.02 16.80
CA TYR A 143 -5.50 -3.18 16.55
C TYR A 143 -5.17 -1.88 15.79
N ILE A 144 -3.90 -1.55 15.58
CA ILE A 144 -3.47 -0.33 14.89
C ILE A 144 -3.57 -0.53 13.37
N LYS A 145 -4.27 0.41 12.71
CA LYS A 145 -4.46 0.49 11.27
C LYS A 145 -3.44 1.40 10.58
N GLY A 146 -3.11 2.52 11.21
CA GLY A 146 -2.23 3.53 10.62
C GLY A 146 -1.71 4.54 11.63
N PHE A 147 -0.82 5.40 11.17
CA PHE A 147 -0.24 6.46 11.98
C PHE A 147 -0.14 7.77 11.20
N ILE A 148 -0.14 8.87 11.94
CA ILE A 148 -0.01 10.24 11.44
C ILE A 148 0.97 10.94 12.39
N HIS A 149 2.03 11.56 11.89
CA HIS A 149 2.97 12.29 12.76
C HIS A 149 3.53 13.54 12.10
N THR A 150 4.03 14.45 12.93
CA THR A 150 4.74 15.64 12.46
C THR A 150 6.21 15.35 12.19
N HIS A 151 6.78 16.01 11.19
CA HIS A 151 8.22 16.30 11.13
C HIS A 151 8.42 17.78 11.43
N VAL A 152 9.02 18.07 12.58
CA VAL A 152 9.16 19.44 13.10
C VAL A 152 10.11 20.31 12.28
N ASN A 153 9.93 21.62 12.37
CA ASN A 153 10.77 22.63 11.75
C ASN A 153 12.21 22.58 12.27
N ASN A 154 13.13 23.13 11.48
CA ASN A 154 14.51 23.22 11.93
C ASN A 154 14.58 24.18 13.12
N TYR A 155 15.30 23.78 14.16
CA TYR A 155 15.44 24.58 15.38
C TYR A 155 16.85 24.48 15.94
N LYS A 156 17.19 25.45 16.77
CA LYS A 156 18.45 25.48 17.51
C LYS A 156 18.28 24.88 18.90
N PHE A 157 19.30 24.15 19.34
CA PHE A 157 19.39 23.57 20.68
C PHE A 157 20.79 23.76 21.25
N LEU A 158 20.91 23.72 22.58
CA LEU A 158 22.21 23.72 23.25
C LEU A 158 22.66 22.27 23.44
N ASP A 159 23.85 21.95 22.97
CA ASP A 159 24.47 20.64 23.24
C ASP A 159 24.95 20.53 24.69
N ALA A 160 25.49 19.36 25.06
CA ALA A 160 25.94 19.08 26.41
C ALA A 160 27.10 19.98 26.88
N GLN A 161 27.76 20.66 25.94
CA GLN A 161 28.86 21.60 26.20
C GLN A 161 28.37 23.06 26.20
N GLY A 162 27.07 23.30 26.00
CA GLY A 162 26.46 24.63 25.97
C GLY A 162 26.63 25.36 24.64
N TYR A 163 27.08 24.69 23.58
CA TYR A 163 27.16 25.30 22.26
C TYR A 163 25.83 25.18 21.53
N GLU A 164 25.45 26.23 20.83
CA GLU A 164 24.27 26.22 19.98
C GLU A 164 24.51 25.39 18.72
N ARG A 165 23.61 24.46 18.45
CA ARG A 165 23.65 23.52 17.33
C ARG A 165 22.33 23.55 16.58
N ASP A 166 22.42 23.37 15.26
CA ASP A 166 21.24 23.25 14.40
C ASP A 166 20.73 21.81 14.39
N LYS A 167 19.42 21.65 14.59
CA LYS A 167 18.69 20.40 14.35
C LYS A 167 17.93 20.53 13.04
N ASN A 168 18.52 19.98 11.97
CA ASN A 168 17.93 19.97 10.64
C ASN A 168 17.32 18.59 10.36
N GLY A 169 15.99 18.51 10.26
CA GLY A 169 15.28 17.26 9.98
C GLY A 169 14.96 17.10 8.49
N ILE A 170 15.04 15.86 7.99
CA ILE A 170 14.58 15.51 6.64
C ILE A 170 13.05 15.52 6.63
N LYS A 171 12.43 16.28 5.73
CA LYS A 171 10.95 16.43 5.67
C LYS A 171 10.34 15.33 4.79
N MET A 172 10.66 14.09 5.12
CA MET A 172 10.19 12.87 4.47
C MET A 172 10.28 11.71 5.45
N PHE A 173 9.46 10.67 5.27
CA PHE A 173 9.49 9.46 6.10
C PHE A 173 10.90 8.93 6.27
N SER A 174 11.27 8.65 7.52
CA SER A 174 12.52 8.01 7.89
C SER A 174 12.47 6.49 7.67
N PRO A 175 13.62 5.80 7.64
CA PRO A 175 13.63 4.34 7.60
C PRO A 175 12.86 3.67 8.76
N ALA A 176 12.83 4.31 9.94
CA ALA A 176 12.06 3.83 11.08
C ALA A 176 10.54 3.92 10.85
N ASP A 177 10.08 5.00 10.21
CA ASP A 177 8.67 5.12 9.81
C ASP A 177 8.27 4.03 8.82
N ILE A 178 9.16 3.70 7.88
CA ILE A 178 8.93 2.65 6.89
C ILE A 178 8.95 1.26 7.52
N ALA A 179 9.87 0.99 8.45
CA ALA A 179 9.89 -0.27 9.19
C ALA A 179 8.60 -0.46 9.98
N TYR A 180 8.19 0.56 10.75
CA TYR A 180 6.95 0.55 11.51
C TYR A 180 5.72 0.36 10.61
N PHE A 181 5.68 1.07 9.47
CA PHE A 181 4.63 0.90 8.47
C PHE A 181 4.55 -0.54 7.96
N MET A 182 5.69 -1.17 7.63
CA MET A 182 5.70 -2.55 7.13
C MET A 182 5.30 -3.56 8.19
N ASP A 183 5.58 -3.31 9.47
CA ASP A 183 5.08 -4.14 10.56
C ASP A 183 3.55 -4.03 10.72
N LEU A 184 2.97 -2.84 10.51
CA LEU A 184 1.51 -2.70 10.44
C LEU A 184 0.91 -3.49 9.28
N VAL A 185 1.56 -3.50 8.11
CA VAL A 185 1.12 -4.29 6.95
C VAL A 185 1.18 -5.79 7.27
N LYS A 186 2.26 -6.26 7.91
CA LYS A 186 2.37 -7.64 8.40
C LYS A 186 1.24 -7.98 9.36
N ASN A 187 0.95 -7.10 10.32
CA ASN A 187 -0.15 -7.30 11.25
C ASN A 187 -1.49 -7.41 10.52
N ALA A 188 -1.77 -6.50 9.59
CA ALA A 188 -2.97 -6.53 8.78
C ALA A 188 -3.13 -7.89 8.08
N GLN A 189 -2.07 -8.38 7.43
CA GLN A 189 -2.03 -9.72 6.83
C GLN A 189 -2.37 -10.82 7.83
N THR A 190 -1.70 -10.84 8.98
CA THR A 190 -1.89 -11.90 9.99
C THR A 190 -3.30 -11.90 10.60
N THR A 191 -3.97 -10.74 10.64
CA THR A 191 -5.33 -10.58 11.19
C THR A 191 -6.43 -10.59 10.12
N GLY A 192 -6.09 -10.86 8.86
CA GLY A 192 -7.06 -10.88 7.75
C GLY A 192 -7.64 -9.50 7.38
N GLN A 193 -6.94 -8.42 7.73
CA GLN A 193 -7.34 -7.06 7.38
C GLN A 193 -6.83 -6.67 5.97
N PRO A 194 -7.54 -5.79 5.24
CA PRO A 194 -7.08 -5.35 3.93
C PRO A 194 -5.75 -4.59 4.00
N LEU A 195 -4.76 -5.03 3.22
CA LEU A 195 -3.41 -4.44 3.26
C LEU A 195 -3.39 -2.98 2.75
N ASN A 196 -4.22 -2.67 1.75
CA ASN A 196 -4.35 -1.34 1.16
C ASN A 196 -4.95 -0.31 2.13
N ASN A 197 -5.62 -0.77 3.20
CA ASN A 197 -6.18 0.09 4.24
C ASN A 197 -5.13 0.61 5.23
N VAL A 198 -3.94 0.00 5.27
CA VAL A 198 -2.82 0.44 6.12
C VAL A 198 -2.18 1.69 5.52
N TYR A 199 -1.88 2.68 6.37
CA TYR A 199 -1.28 3.94 5.93
C TYR A 199 -0.36 4.57 6.97
N GLY A 200 0.58 5.35 6.49
CA GLY A 200 1.36 6.30 7.29
C GLY A 200 1.22 7.70 6.69
N VAL A 201 1.06 8.72 7.51
CA VAL A 201 1.02 10.13 7.08
C VAL A 201 2.06 10.93 7.84
N MET A 202 2.83 11.72 7.12
CA MET A 202 3.78 12.67 7.68
C MET A 202 3.34 14.08 7.33
N VAL A 203 3.25 14.93 8.35
CA VAL A 203 2.86 16.34 8.27
C VAL A 203 4.09 17.22 8.51
N SER A 204 4.40 18.13 7.59
CA SER A 204 5.54 19.05 7.75
C SER A 204 5.29 20.40 7.09
N SER A 205 6.13 21.38 7.43
CA SER A 205 6.14 22.70 6.79
C SER A 205 6.50 22.68 5.30
N LEU A 206 7.12 21.59 4.79
CA LEU A 206 7.51 21.47 3.38
C LEU A 206 6.55 20.58 2.58
N GLY A 207 5.45 20.14 3.18
CA GLY A 207 4.43 19.31 2.55
C GLY A 207 3.99 18.13 3.42
N ASN A 208 2.79 17.65 3.12
CA ASN A 208 2.19 16.48 3.77
C ASN A 208 2.23 15.30 2.81
N TYR A 209 2.72 14.18 3.30
CA TYR A 209 2.90 12.96 2.52
C TYR A 209 2.18 11.79 3.17
N GLN A 210 1.71 10.87 2.34
CA GLN A 210 1.07 9.65 2.76
C GLN A 210 1.68 8.45 2.03
N ILE A 211 1.92 7.37 2.74
CA ILE A 211 2.29 6.08 2.17
C ILE A 211 1.14 5.08 2.31
N ARG A 212 0.99 4.23 1.29
CA ARG A 212 0.05 3.11 1.24
C ARG A 212 0.75 1.86 0.75
N PHE A 213 0.27 0.71 1.20
CA PHE A 213 0.75 -0.58 0.70
C PHE A 213 -0.07 -0.97 -0.53
N THR A 214 0.62 -1.13 -1.65
CA THR A 214 0.06 -1.45 -2.97
C THR A 214 0.56 -2.78 -3.48
N GLY A 215 1.40 -3.46 -2.70
CA GLY A 215 1.89 -4.79 -2.98
C GLY A 215 0.91 -5.89 -2.58
N ASN A 216 1.40 -7.12 -2.67
CA ASN A 216 0.74 -8.32 -2.20
C ASN A 216 1.48 -8.92 -0.99
N GLN A 217 0.91 -10.00 -0.44
CA GLN A 217 1.43 -10.68 0.74
C GLN A 217 2.90 -11.14 0.64
N TYR A 218 3.41 -11.41 -0.57
CA TYR A 218 4.80 -11.86 -0.79
C TYR A 218 5.80 -10.70 -0.80
N GLN A 219 5.31 -9.46 -0.83
CA GLN A 219 6.13 -8.24 -0.82
C GLN A 219 6.22 -7.62 0.58
N ILE A 220 5.59 -8.24 1.58
CA ILE A 220 5.68 -7.82 2.97
C ILE A 220 7.07 -8.19 3.50
N LYS A 221 7.79 -7.18 3.97
CA LYS A 221 9.15 -7.30 4.48
C LYS A 221 9.30 -6.42 5.72
N THR A 222 9.64 -7.06 6.84
CA THR A 222 9.91 -6.39 8.12
C THR A 222 11.42 -6.27 8.35
N PHE A 223 11.81 -5.42 9.30
CA PHE A 223 13.20 -5.12 9.59
C PHE A 223 13.48 -5.27 11.08
N THR A 224 14.68 -5.73 11.41
CA THR A 224 15.17 -5.72 12.78
C THR A 224 15.59 -4.31 13.20
N ASP A 225 15.61 -4.02 14.50
CA ASP A 225 16.09 -2.73 15.02
C ASP A 225 17.51 -2.39 14.52
N ALA A 226 18.39 -3.39 14.44
CA ALA A 226 19.76 -3.21 13.95
C ALA A 226 19.80 -2.79 12.46
N GLN A 227 18.93 -3.37 11.62
CA GLN A 227 18.79 -2.95 10.22
C GLN A 227 18.24 -1.53 10.12
N THR A 228 17.21 -1.22 10.90
CA THR A 228 16.58 0.11 10.94
C THR A 228 17.59 1.19 11.35
N GLU A 229 18.41 0.96 12.38
CA GLU A 229 19.45 1.90 12.80
C GLU A 229 20.55 2.02 11.73
N THR A 230 20.95 0.92 11.07
CA THR A 230 21.90 0.99 9.94
C THR A 230 21.36 1.85 8.80
N TYR A 231 20.06 1.76 8.49
CA TYR A 231 19.45 2.54 7.43
C TYR A 231 19.35 4.03 7.76
N LYS A 232 19.24 4.39 9.05
CA LYS A 232 19.11 5.79 9.48
C LYS A 232 20.31 6.63 9.05
N ASP A 233 21.53 6.19 9.33
CA ASP A 233 22.74 6.93 8.96
C ASP A 233 22.91 6.98 7.44
N LEU A 234 22.69 5.84 6.77
CA LEU A 234 22.70 5.76 5.30
C LEU A 234 21.67 6.71 4.67
N PHE A 235 20.50 6.85 5.27
CA PHE A 235 19.43 7.72 4.79
C PHE A 235 19.81 9.19 4.94
N VAL A 236 20.37 9.58 6.09
CA VAL A 236 20.83 10.95 6.31
C VAL A 236 21.86 11.36 5.27
N ASP A 237 22.86 10.51 5.02
CA ASP A 237 23.88 10.76 4.00
C ASP A 237 23.29 10.79 2.59
N PHE A 238 22.39 9.86 2.26
CA PHE A 238 21.75 9.79 0.94
C PHE A 238 20.88 11.01 0.63
N MET A 239 20.25 11.58 1.66
CA MET A 239 19.29 12.69 1.56
C MET A 239 19.92 14.07 1.75
N LYS A 240 21.18 14.14 2.19
CA LYS A 240 21.89 15.39 2.57
C LYS A 240 21.72 16.53 1.57
N TYR A 241 21.80 16.25 0.27
CA TYR A 241 21.72 17.25 -0.80
C TYR A 241 20.36 17.27 -1.53
N ARG A 242 19.35 16.59 -0.97
CA ARG A 242 18.05 16.37 -1.60
C ARG A 242 16.89 17.00 -0.83
N ASN A 243 17.08 17.32 0.45
CA ASN A 243 15.99 17.66 1.36
C ASN A 243 15.25 18.97 1.01
N GLU A 244 15.91 19.96 0.42
CA GLU A 244 15.30 21.28 0.18
C GLU A 244 14.44 21.33 -1.08
N ASN A 245 14.78 20.54 -2.10
CA ASN A 245 14.03 20.48 -3.35
C ASN A 245 12.98 19.35 -3.28
N VAL A 246 11.70 19.69 -3.46
CA VAL A 246 10.57 18.75 -3.37
C VAL A 246 10.80 17.51 -4.23
N LYS A 247 11.10 17.71 -5.52
CA LYS A 247 11.32 16.63 -6.48
C LYS A 247 12.54 15.77 -6.12
N ALA A 248 13.65 16.40 -5.73
CA ALA A 248 14.86 15.68 -5.32
C ALA A 248 14.64 14.88 -4.03
N ARG A 249 13.85 15.40 -3.09
CA ARG A 249 13.50 14.75 -1.81
C ARG A 249 12.60 13.54 -2.04
N GLU A 250 11.56 13.69 -2.85
CA GLU A 250 10.64 12.60 -3.22
C GLU A 250 11.39 11.49 -3.97
N PHE A 251 12.18 11.86 -4.99
CA PHE A 251 13.05 10.92 -5.69
C PHE A 251 14.04 10.23 -4.76
N GLY A 252 14.70 10.99 -3.88
CA GLY A 252 15.67 10.47 -2.92
C GLY A 252 15.06 9.43 -2.00
N PHE A 253 13.90 9.73 -1.43
CA PHE A 253 13.19 8.79 -0.57
C PHE A 253 12.76 7.53 -1.32
N LEU A 254 12.09 7.67 -2.46
CA LEU A 254 11.63 6.53 -3.26
C LEU A 254 12.79 5.64 -3.72
N LYS A 255 13.91 6.25 -4.14
CA LYS A 255 15.11 5.52 -4.55
C LYS A 255 15.77 4.82 -3.37
N PHE A 256 15.80 5.42 -2.20
CA PHE A 256 16.36 4.81 -1.00
C PHE A 256 15.60 3.55 -0.59
N ILE A 257 14.26 3.62 -0.52
CA ILE A 257 13.45 2.45 -0.15
C ILE A 257 13.56 1.34 -1.21
N ASP A 258 13.68 1.70 -2.49
CA ASP A 258 13.83 0.74 -3.60
C ASP A 258 15.20 0.04 -3.60
N GLU A 259 16.29 0.78 -3.44
CA GLU A 259 17.66 0.26 -3.63
C GLU A 259 18.34 -0.18 -2.34
N LYS A 260 18.12 0.54 -1.22
CA LYS A 260 18.81 0.29 0.05
C LYS A 260 18.01 -0.61 0.97
N MET A 261 16.70 -0.38 1.05
CA MET A 261 15.80 -1.23 1.84
C MET A 261 15.25 -2.42 1.03
N ASN A 262 15.35 -2.37 -0.31
CA ASN A 262 14.79 -3.37 -1.22
C ASN A 262 13.30 -3.64 -0.93
N LEU A 263 12.52 -2.56 -0.83
CA LEU A 263 11.08 -2.59 -0.63
C LEU A 263 10.35 -2.36 -1.94
N LYS A 264 9.23 -3.08 -2.11
CA LYS A 264 8.31 -2.98 -3.24
C LYS A 264 6.90 -2.86 -2.69
N GLY A 265 5.96 -2.40 -3.52
CA GLY A 265 4.56 -2.32 -3.13
C GLY A 265 4.26 -1.23 -2.09
N ILE A 266 5.04 -0.16 -2.09
CA ILE A 266 4.74 1.07 -1.34
C ILE A 266 4.51 2.17 -2.37
N SER A 267 3.38 2.87 -2.28
CA SER A 267 3.11 4.08 -3.05
C SER A 267 3.21 5.30 -2.15
N LEU A 268 3.84 6.37 -2.66
CA LEU A 268 3.92 7.68 -2.03
C LEU A 268 2.88 8.61 -2.65
N TYR A 269 2.17 9.35 -1.80
CA TYR A 269 1.19 10.35 -2.21
C TYR A 269 1.51 11.68 -1.55
N ARG A 270 1.56 12.74 -2.36
CA ARG A 270 1.65 14.12 -1.90
C ARG A 270 0.25 14.72 -1.79
N THR A 271 -0.03 15.39 -0.68
CA THR A 271 -1.21 16.26 -0.57
C THR A 271 -0.86 17.64 -1.13
N ASN A 272 -1.59 18.09 -2.13
CA ASN A 272 -1.39 19.40 -2.76
C ASN A 272 -2.11 20.50 -1.97
N THR A 273 -1.66 21.74 -2.14
CA THR A 273 -2.20 22.92 -1.43
C THR A 273 -3.67 23.21 -1.78
N ASN A 274 -4.10 22.87 -3.00
CA ASN A 274 -5.49 22.96 -3.43
C ASN A 274 -6.38 21.81 -2.89
N GLY A 275 -5.81 20.93 -2.06
CA GLY A 275 -6.52 19.80 -1.51
C GLY A 275 -6.73 18.65 -2.49
N THR A 276 -6.01 18.56 -3.60
CA THR A 276 -5.94 17.32 -4.40
C THR A 276 -4.79 16.43 -3.94
N THR A 277 -4.71 15.21 -4.47
CA THR A 277 -3.65 14.25 -4.16
C THR A 277 -2.91 13.86 -5.43
N THR A 278 -1.59 13.75 -5.36
CA THR A 278 -0.73 13.28 -6.46
C THR A 278 0.07 12.07 -6.00
N GLU A 279 -0.02 10.96 -6.74
CA GLU A 279 0.85 9.80 -6.55
C GLU A 279 2.22 10.08 -7.18
N ILE A 280 3.30 9.80 -6.44
CA ILE A 280 4.67 10.00 -6.89
C ILE A 280 5.35 8.63 -6.99
N LYS A 281 5.98 8.34 -8.13
CA LYS A 281 6.67 7.06 -8.39
C LYS A 281 8.03 7.29 -9.00
N LEU A 282 8.94 6.34 -8.85
CA LEU A 282 10.12 6.28 -9.71
C LEU A 282 9.67 6.03 -11.14
N ASN A 283 10.29 6.73 -12.08
CA ASN A 283 10.13 6.45 -13.50
C ASN A 283 10.72 5.09 -13.86
N ALA A 284 10.47 4.61 -15.08
CA ALA A 284 10.91 3.28 -15.53
C ALA A 284 12.43 3.06 -15.39
N THR A 285 13.23 4.10 -15.58
CA THR A 285 14.71 4.05 -15.48
C THR A 285 15.24 4.27 -14.07
N LYS A 286 14.39 4.61 -13.08
CA LYS A 286 14.76 4.96 -11.70
C LYS A 286 15.79 6.08 -11.59
N THR A 287 15.75 7.00 -12.55
CA THR A 287 16.61 8.19 -12.61
C THR A 287 15.86 9.46 -12.26
N ASP A 288 14.52 9.41 -12.26
CA ASP A 288 13.64 10.52 -11.91
C ASP A 288 12.32 10.00 -11.31
N THR A 289 11.40 10.90 -10.98
CA THR A 289 10.03 10.61 -10.56
C THR A 289 8.99 11.01 -11.59
N ASP A 290 7.96 10.19 -11.72
CA ASP A 290 6.71 10.50 -12.43
C ASP A 290 5.62 10.88 -11.43
N GLU A 291 4.74 11.81 -11.84
CA GLU A 291 3.60 12.27 -11.05
C GLU A 291 2.29 11.85 -11.72
N ILE A 292 1.37 11.29 -10.94
CA ILE A 292 0.03 10.89 -11.39
C ILE A 292 -0.99 11.54 -10.47
N ASN A 293 -1.74 12.51 -10.99
CA ASN A 293 -2.81 13.13 -10.23
C ASN A 293 -3.93 12.11 -9.98
N CYS A 294 -4.35 12.00 -8.73
CA CYS A 294 -5.56 11.25 -8.40
C CYS A 294 -6.78 11.97 -9.01
N PRO A 295 -7.73 11.23 -9.62
CA PRO A 295 -9.00 11.81 -10.05
C PRO A 295 -9.73 12.47 -8.88
N ASN A 296 -10.44 13.58 -9.17
CA ASN A 296 -11.23 14.32 -8.20
C ASN A 296 -12.53 13.64 -7.83
#